data_AF-A0A7L4RJ68-F1
#
_entry.id   AF-A0A7L4RJ68-F1
#
_cell.length_a   1.000
_cell.length_b   1.000
_cell.length_c   1.000
_cell.angle_alpha   90.00
_cell.angle_beta   90.00
_cell.angle_gamma   90.00
#
_symmetry.space_group_name_H-M   'P 1'
#
loop_
_entity.id
_entity.type
_entity.pdbx_description
1 polymer ?
#
loop_
_entity_poly.entity_id
_entity_poly.type
_entity_poly.pdbx_seq_one_letter_code
_entity_poly.pdbx_strand_id
1 'polypeptide(L)'
;MAAQPVQTRGEKVERIRGPELAVLVKRANSVPFVEGLRMAEEKGLVIASNSRLDKALVGSDEWGSISDVFACWSGTMTAYAKPGEKLGKTVEYVDPKTEERWVFPVPVEYQKEKNAILVAEHPDYKFEVDGKNIVVNATTVDLVAKFPASDGWHPTDAKHGIPTKEGSSGERYLWRIDSRVGPVARGYDYLGLIYGRRHLVSLLDRPSYGFGVAVEKAPGGGAPKVEAVSKQLTVREESGRLIVEGTPEQIAAAARLLDQLKQK
;
A
#
# COMPACT_ATOMS: atom_id res chain seq x y z
N MET A 1 -39.68 -9.97 -3.67
CA MET A 1 -38.62 -9.09 -4.20
C MET A 1 -38.09 -8.28 -3.03
N ALA A 2 -36.88 -8.57 -2.57
CA ALA A 2 -36.28 -7.83 -1.46
C ALA A 2 -35.67 -6.52 -1.99
N ALA A 3 -36.03 -5.39 -1.39
CA ALA A 3 -35.48 -4.10 -1.72
C ALA A 3 -33.97 -4.08 -1.43
N GLN A 4 -33.16 -3.66 -2.42
CA GLN A 4 -31.73 -3.46 -2.22
C GLN A 4 -31.52 -2.28 -1.25
N PRO A 5 -30.56 -2.38 -0.31
CA PRO A 5 -30.24 -1.29 0.59
C PRO A 5 -29.70 -0.10 -0.20
N VAL A 6 -30.29 1.07 0.04
CA VAL A 6 -29.86 2.35 -0.50
C VAL A 6 -28.47 2.64 0.07
N GLN A 7 -27.43 2.62 -0.77
CA GLN A 7 -26.10 3.10 -0.40
C GLN A 7 -26.21 4.58 -0.05
N THR A 8 -26.15 4.91 1.24
CA THR A 8 -26.00 6.28 1.71
C THR A 8 -24.72 6.85 1.13
N ARG A 9 -24.87 7.89 0.31
CA ARG A 9 -23.79 8.66 -0.31
C ARG A 9 -22.90 9.20 0.80
N GLY A 10 -21.81 8.50 1.10
CA GLY A 10 -20.89 8.89 2.16
C GLY A 10 -20.43 10.33 1.94
N GLU A 11 -20.39 11.12 3.00
CA GLU A 11 -19.87 12.48 2.96
C GLU A 11 -18.49 12.48 2.30
N LYS A 12 -18.32 13.39 1.35
CA LYS A 12 -17.06 13.55 0.61
C LYS A 12 -16.07 14.20 1.56
N VAL A 13 -15.39 13.39 2.39
CA VAL A 13 -14.30 13.86 3.24
C VAL A 13 -13.26 14.51 2.33
N GLU A 14 -13.08 15.83 2.46
CA GLU A 14 -12.07 16.56 1.73
C GLU A 14 -10.69 16.09 2.22
N ARG A 15 -9.98 15.34 1.37
CA ARG A 15 -8.69 14.76 1.72
C ARG A 15 -7.57 15.77 1.51
N ILE A 16 -6.66 15.84 2.47
CA ILE A 16 -5.54 16.80 2.43
C ILE A 16 -4.55 16.35 1.34
N ARG A 17 -4.48 17.13 0.26
CA ARG A 17 -3.41 17.07 -0.74
C ARG A 17 -2.47 18.25 -0.51
N GLY A 18 -1.18 18.05 -0.72
CA GLY A 18 -0.25 19.16 -0.55
C GLY A 18 1.15 18.91 -1.10
N PRO A 19 1.92 19.99 -1.28
CA PRO A 19 3.20 19.94 -1.96
C PRO A 19 4.29 19.32 -1.09
N GLU A 20 4.08 19.18 0.21
CA GLU A 20 5.03 18.58 1.15
C GLU A 20 4.64 17.14 1.50
N LEU A 21 5.65 16.31 1.77
CA LEU A 21 5.50 15.00 2.37
C LEU A 21 5.74 15.05 3.87
N ALA A 22 5.02 14.20 4.57
CA ALA A 22 5.25 13.92 5.98
C ALA A 22 5.27 12.42 6.25
N VAL A 23 6.00 12.04 7.29
CA VAL A 23 6.03 10.66 7.77
C VAL A 23 4.73 10.37 8.53
N LEU A 24 3.96 9.38 8.07
CA LEU A 24 2.84 8.81 8.81
C LEU A 24 3.29 7.61 9.64
N VAL A 25 4.11 6.73 9.06
CA VAL A 25 4.70 5.57 9.75
C VAL A 25 6.20 5.54 9.47
N LYS A 26 7.01 5.59 10.52
CA LYS A 26 8.46 5.41 10.41
C LYS A 26 8.78 3.97 10.02
N ARG A 27 9.85 3.74 9.27
CA ARG A 27 10.37 2.40 8.93
C ARG A 27 10.65 1.55 10.18
N ALA A 28 11.07 2.15 11.29
CA ALA A 28 11.30 1.44 12.55
C ALA A 28 10.00 0.88 13.18
N ASN A 29 8.86 1.47 12.85
CA ASN A 29 7.52 1.09 13.34
C ASN A 29 6.69 0.47 12.20
N SER A 30 7.35 -0.19 11.26
CA SER A 30 6.77 -0.54 9.97
C SER A 30 5.49 -1.37 10.09
N VAL A 31 4.56 -1.17 9.15
CA VAL A 31 3.24 -1.81 9.17
C VAL A 31 2.89 -2.43 7.81
N PRO A 32 2.06 -3.49 7.79
CA PRO A 32 1.41 -3.97 6.56
C PRO A 32 0.64 -2.84 5.87
N PHE A 33 0.47 -2.92 4.56
CA PHE A 33 -0.12 -1.81 3.81
C PHE A 33 -1.55 -1.47 4.22
N VAL A 34 -2.40 -2.49 4.45
CA VAL A 34 -3.80 -2.30 4.86
C VAL A 34 -3.90 -1.46 6.13
N GLU A 35 -3.01 -1.70 7.09
CA GLU A 35 -2.96 -0.95 8.35
C GLU A 35 -2.48 0.50 8.11
N GLY A 36 -1.44 0.68 7.29
CA GLY A 36 -0.98 2.00 6.87
C GLY A 36 -2.06 2.84 6.18
N LEU A 37 -2.86 2.20 5.31
CA LEU A 37 -4.01 2.82 4.65
C LEU A 37 -5.08 3.23 5.66
N ARG A 38 -5.48 2.32 6.56
CA ARG A 38 -6.45 2.61 7.62
C ARG A 38 -6.04 3.82 8.46
N MET A 39 -4.76 3.88 8.87
CA MET A 39 -4.22 5.01 9.63
C MET A 39 -4.29 6.34 8.84
N ALA A 40 -4.05 6.32 7.53
CA ALA A 40 -4.14 7.51 6.68
C ALA A 40 -5.60 7.97 6.53
N GLU A 41 -6.52 7.03 6.29
CA GLU A 41 -7.95 7.32 6.12
C GLU A 41 -8.59 7.87 7.40
N GLU A 42 -8.27 7.31 8.57
CA GLU A 42 -8.73 7.81 9.87
C GLU A 42 -8.31 9.25 10.14
N LYS A 43 -7.19 9.68 9.55
CA LYS A 43 -6.67 11.05 9.67
C LYS A 43 -7.05 11.95 8.49
N GLY A 44 -7.81 11.46 7.50
CA GLY A 44 -8.16 12.21 6.30
C GLY A 44 -6.96 12.57 5.41
N LEU A 45 -5.87 11.80 5.51
CA LEU A 45 -4.60 12.05 4.81
C LEU A 45 -4.52 11.24 3.51
N VAL A 46 -3.75 11.74 2.54
CA VAL A 46 -3.46 11.03 1.29
C VAL A 46 -2.08 10.39 1.36
N ILE A 47 -1.97 9.06 1.30
CA ILE A 47 -0.69 8.37 1.09
C ILE A 47 -0.07 8.82 -0.24
N ALA A 48 1.21 9.19 -0.20
CA ALA A 48 1.94 9.68 -1.35
C ALA A 48 2.06 8.63 -2.47
N SER A 49 1.76 9.01 -3.70
CA SER A 49 1.93 8.14 -4.87
C SER A 49 3.40 7.76 -5.11
N ASN A 50 3.62 6.73 -5.92
CA ASN A 50 4.95 6.30 -6.37
C ASN A 50 5.69 7.48 -7.03
N SER A 51 5.08 8.12 -8.03
CA SER A 51 5.63 9.30 -8.69
C SER A 51 5.99 10.44 -7.70
N ARG A 52 5.17 10.66 -6.67
CA ARG A 52 5.46 11.66 -5.64
C ARG A 52 6.68 11.29 -4.78
N LEU A 53 6.82 10.02 -4.43
CA LEU A 53 7.97 9.50 -3.70
C LEU A 53 9.23 9.52 -4.57
N ASP A 54 9.13 9.21 -5.87
CA ASP A 54 10.24 9.38 -6.83
C ASP A 54 10.76 10.80 -6.82
N LYS A 55 9.86 11.78 -6.95
CA LYS A 55 10.25 13.18 -6.95
C LYS A 55 10.95 13.57 -5.64
N ALA A 56 10.50 13.06 -4.50
CA ALA A 56 11.16 13.29 -3.22
C ALA A 56 12.55 12.62 -3.13
N LEU A 57 12.69 11.41 -3.70
CA LEU A 57 13.91 10.59 -3.65
C LEU A 57 15.02 11.08 -4.59
N VAL A 58 14.66 11.38 -5.84
CA VAL A 58 15.62 11.66 -6.93
C VAL A 58 15.48 13.05 -7.53
N GLY A 59 14.34 13.71 -7.36
CA GLY A 59 14.02 14.96 -8.05
C GLY A 59 14.05 16.21 -7.16
N SER A 60 14.34 16.08 -5.86
CA SER A 60 14.35 17.19 -4.89
C SER A 60 15.13 16.82 -3.63
N ASP A 61 15.36 17.82 -2.76
CA ASP A 61 16.01 17.64 -1.45
C ASP A 61 15.04 17.21 -0.34
N GLU A 62 13.75 17.02 -0.66
CA GLU A 62 12.72 16.67 0.31
C GLU A 62 12.96 15.31 0.98
N TRP A 63 13.69 14.39 0.33
CA TRP A 63 14.15 13.14 0.94
C TRP A 63 14.71 13.34 2.35
N GLY A 64 15.44 14.44 2.60
CA GLY A 64 16.05 14.70 3.91
C GLY A 64 15.02 14.73 5.05
N SER A 65 13.83 15.29 4.83
CA SER A 65 12.79 15.44 5.85
C SER A 65 11.95 14.18 6.09
N ILE A 66 12.01 13.22 5.16
CA ILE A 66 11.21 11.98 5.21
C ILE A 66 12.05 10.71 5.23
N SER A 67 13.38 10.81 5.34
CA SER A 67 14.29 9.65 5.25
C SER A 67 13.94 8.49 6.19
N ASP A 68 13.40 8.78 7.37
CA ASP A 68 12.89 7.83 8.36
C ASP A 68 11.76 6.91 7.85
N VAL A 69 11.08 7.24 6.75
CA VAL A 69 9.98 6.43 6.21
C VAL A 69 10.48 5.23 5.40
N PHE A 70 11.69 5.29 4.83
CA PHE A 70 12.11 4.33 3.81
C PHE A 70 12.85 3.11 4.37
N ALA A 71 12.59 1.88 3.91
CA ALA A 71 11.67 1.50 2.83
C ALA A 71 10.19 1.72 3.21
N CYS A 72 9.40 2.19 2.23
CA CYS A 72 8.01 2.60 2.43
C CYS A 72 7.06 2.00 1.39
N TRP A 73 5.79 1.89 1.77
CA TRP A 73 4.69 1.71 0.82
C TRP A 73 4.31 3.05 0.19
N SER A 74 4.05 3.05 -1.11
CA SER A 74 3.38 4.16 -1.78
C SER A 74 1.86 3.99 -1.74
N GLY A 75 1.14 5.07 -2.05
CA GLY A 75 -0.29 5.09 -2.28
C GLY A 75 -0.68 4.51 -3.64
N THR A 76 0.27 4.03 -4.44
CA THR A 76 0.03 3.46 -5.78
C THR A 76 -0.26 1.98 -5.66
N MET A 77 -1.52 1.61 -5.90
CA MET A 77 -1.96 0.22 -6.02
C MET A 77 -1.76 -0.26 -7.45
N THR A 78 -1.30 -1.50 -7.61
CA THR A 78 -1.06 -2.08 -8.93
C THR A 78 -1.69 -3.46 -9.08
N ALA A 79 -2.07 -3.80 -10.31
CA ALA A 79 -2.51 -5.13 -10.67
C ALA A 79 -2.02 -5.54 -12.07
N TYR A 80 -1.40 -6.71 -12.20
CA TYR A 80 -0.95 -7.23 -13.50
C TYR A 80 -0.97 -8.76 -13.56
N ALA A 81 -1.19 -9.27 -14.78
CA ALA A 81 -1.11 -10.70 -15.09
C ALA A 81 0.32 -11.13 -15.48
N LYS A 82 0.52 -12.44 -15.64
CA LYS A 82 1.81 -13.01 -16.05
C LYS A 82 2.29 -12.45 -17.40
N PRO A 83 3.61 -12.44 -17.66
CA PRO A 83 4.14 -12.03 -18.95
C PRO A 83 3.44 -12.72 -20.12
N GLY A 84 2.98 -11.94 -21.10
CA GLY A 84 2.30 -12.43 -22.31
C GLY A 84 0.84 -12.85 -22.12
N GLU A 85 0.35 -12.96 -20.89
CA GLU A 85 -1.06 -13.22 -20.59
C GLU A 85 -1.90 -11.95 -20.73
N LYS A 86 -3.20 -12.17 -20.99
CA LYS A 86 -4.21 -11.11 -21.13
C LYS A 86 -4.79 -10.79 -19.76
N LEU A 87 -5.09 -9.51 -19.51
CA LEU A 87 -5.92 -9.13 -18.36
C LEU A 87 -7.32 -9.76 -18.49
N GLY A 88 -7.72 -10.51 -17.45
CA GLY A 88 -9.05 -11.13 -17.33
C GLY A 88 -10.09 -10.15 -16.76
N LYS A 89 -11.17 -10.69 -16.19
CA LYS A 89 -12.17 -9.88 -15.45
C LYS A 89 -11.63 -9.37 -14.10
N THR A 90 -10.73 -10.13 -13.51
CA THR A 90 -10.02 -9.84 -12.27
C THR A 90 -8.55 -10.19 -12.44
N VAL A 91 -7.70 -9.52 -11.67
CA VAL A 91 -6.35 -10.01 -11.35
C VAL A 91 -6.38 -10.45 -9.91
N GLU A 92 -5.76 -11.59 -9.62
CA GLU A 92 -5.72 -12.17 -8.29
C GLU A 92 -4.29 -12.44 -7.87
N TYR A 93 -4.04 -12.28 -6.58
CA TYR A 93 -2.77 -12.56 -5.95
C TYR A 93 -3.02 -13.12 -4.55
N VAL A 94 -2.34 -14.21 -4.20
CA VAL A 94 -2.37 -14.75 -2.85
C VAL A 94 -1.03 -14.48 -2.20
N ASP A 95 -1.02 -13.72 -1.11
CA ASP A 95 0.18 -13.49 -0.33
C ASP A 95 0.60 -14.83 0.31
N PRO A 96 1.77 -15.40 -0.03
CA PRO A 96 2.14 -16.73 0.45
C PRO A 96 2.45 -16.77 1.95
N LYS A 97 2.57 -15.63 2.62
CA LYS A 97 2.83 -15.57 4.07
C LYS A 97 1.54 -15.57 4.89
N THR A 98 0.57 -14.75 4.50
CA THR A 98 -0.69 -14.54 5.24
C THR A 98 -1.83 -15.37 4.66
N GLU A 99 -1.67 -15.87 3.43
CA GLU A 99 -2.69 -16.49 2.59
C GLU A 99 -3.84 -15.51 2.28
N GLU A 100 -3.59 -14.22 2.38
CA GLU A 100 -4.55 -13.20 1.98
C GLU A 100 -4.69 -13.19 0.46
N ARG A 101 -5.93 -13.31 -0.02
CA ARG A 101 -6.28 -13.24 -1.43
C ARG A 101 -6.66 -11.82 -1.79
N TRP A 102 -5.79 -11.17 -2.55
CA TRP A 102 -5.98 -9.84 -3.12
C TRP A 102 -6.63 -9.94 -4.50
N VAL A 103 -7.73 -9.21 -4.71
CA VAL A 103 -8.49 -9.20 -5.95
C VAL A 103 -8.61 -7.78 -6.46
N PHE A 104 -8.26 -7.56 -7.73
CA PHE A 104 -8.44 -6.29 -8.41
C PHE A 104 -9.39 -6.47 -9.61
N PRO A 105 -10.62 -5.92 -9.57
CA PRO A 105 -11.53 -5.90 -10.70
C PRO A 105 -10.95 -5.09 -11.87
N VAL A 106 -10.95 -5.68 -13.07
CA VAL A 106 -10.38 -5.06 -14.28
C VAL A 106 -11.48 -4.32 -15.04
N PRO A 107 -11.33 -2.99 -15.29
CA PRO A 107 -12.24 -2.24 -16.15
C PRO A 107 -12.38 -2.90 -17.53
N VAL A 108 -13.60 -2.94 -18.06
CA VAL A 108 -13.94 -3.71 -19.28
C VAL A 108 -13.07 -3.30 -20.47
N GLU A 109 -12.75 -2.02 -20.58
CA GLU A 109 -11.91 -1.40 -21.59
C GLU A 109 -10.45 -1.88 -21.57
N TYR A 110 -9.97 -2.38 -20.42
CA TYR A 110 -8.59 -2.89 -20.26
C TYR A 110 -8.52 -4.41 -20.28
N GLN A 111 -9.67 -5.10 -20.30
CA GLN A 111 -9.68 -6.54 -20.45
C GLN A 111 -9.09 -6.91 -21.81
N LYS A 112 -8.34 -8.01 -21.86
CA LYS A 112 -7.60 -8.53 -23.03
C LYS A 112 -6.26 -7.85 -23.33
N GLU A 113 -5.91 -6.77 -22.64
CA GLU A 113 -4.58 -6.16 -22.75
C GLU A 113 -3.49 -7.12 -22.27
N LYS A 114 -2.36 -7.16 -22.99
CA LYS A 114 -1.20 -8.00 -22.65
C LYS A 114 -0.04 -7.14 -22.21
N ASN A 115 0.77 -7.67 -21.30
CA ASN A 115 1.96 -6.96 -20.79
C ASN A 115 1.57 -5.54 -20.36
N ALA A 116 0.56 -5.43 -19.52
CA ALA A 116 0.07 -4.16 -19.00
C ALA A 116 -0.07 -4.28 -17.49
N ILE A 117 0.03 -3.14 -16.82
CA ILE A 117 -0.18 -3.00 -15.38
C ILE A 117 -1.23 -1.94 -15.16
N LEU A 118 -2.25 -2.31 -14.39
CA LEU A 118 -3.28 -1.40 -13.91
C LEU A 118 -2.74 -0.64 -12.72
N VAL A 119 -3.06 0.65 -12.66
CA VAL A 119 -2.62 1.54 -11.60
C VAL A 119 -3.82 2.28 -11.02
N ALA A 120 -3.94 2.29 -9.69
CA ALA A 120 -4.89 3.13 -8.98
C ALA A 120 -4.13 3.89 -7.88
N GLU A 121 -4.34 5.19 -7.79
CA GLU A 121 -3.66 6.05 -6.81
C GLU A 121 -4.59 6.31 -5.63
N HIS A 122 -4.04 6.36 -4.44
CA HIS A 122 -4.79 6.82 -3.28
C HIS A 122 -5.06 8.33 -3.44
N PRO A 123 -6.30 8.83 -3.25
CA PRO A 123 -7.44 8.21 -2.57
C PRO A 123 -8.49 7.50 -3.43
N ASP A 124 -8.19 7.21 -4.69
CA ASP A 124 -9.16 6.74 -5.68
C ASP A 124 -9.40 5.22 -5.62
N TYR A 125 -9.07 4.59 -4.48
CA TYR A 125 -9.45 3.22 -4.16
C TYR A 125 -9.67 3.03 -2.66
N LYS A 126 -10.41 1.97 -2.33
CA LYS A 126 -10.61 1.46 -0.96
C LYS A 126 -10.50 -0.05 -0.94
N PHE A 127 -10.38 -0.62 0.25
CA PHE A 127 -10.45 -2.06 0.45
C PHE A 127 -11.80 -2.47 1.02
N GLU A 128 -12.29 -3.59 0.51
CA GLU A 128 -13.30 -4.40 1.17
C GLU A 128 -12.60 -5.66 1.67
N VAL A 129 -12.65 -5.88 2.98
CA VAL A 129 -11.97 -7.00 3.64
C VAL A 129 -13.00 -7.96 4.20
N ASP A 130 -13.00 -9.19 3.69
CA ASP A 130 -13.82 -10.31 4.16
C ASP A 130 -12.92 -11.48 4.54
N GLY A 131 -12.57 -11.57 5.83
CA GLY A 131 -11.59 -12.53 6.32
C GLY A 131 -10.23 -12.36 5.64
N LYS A 132 -9.79 -13.38 4.89
CA LYS A 132 -8.54 -13.35 4.11
C LYS A 132 -8.72 -12.76 2.71
N ASN A 133 -9.93 -12.43 2.30
CA ASN A 133 -10.19 -11.89 0.97
C ASN A 133 -10.20 -10.36 1.01
N ILE A 134 -9.35 -9.74 0.19
CA ILE A 134 -9.17 -8.29 0.10
C ILE A 134 -9.49 -7.87 -1.34
N VAL A 135 -10.59 -7.14 -1.51
CA VAL A 135 -11.01 -6.61 -2.82
C VAL A 135 -10.62 -5.14 -2.92
N VAL A 136 -9.88 -4.79 -3.97
CA VAL A 136 -9.50 -3.42 -4.28
C VAL A 136 -10.60 -2.77 -5.11
N ASN A 137 -11.36 -1.87 -4.49
CA ASN A 137 -12.43 -1.12 -5.13
C ASN A 137 -11.90 0.25 -5.58
N ALA A 138 -11.43 0.35 -6.82
CA ALA A 138 -10.91 1.57 -7.41
C ALA A 138 -11.97 2.33 -8.22
N THR A 139 -12.07 3.64 -8.01
CA THR A 139 -12.95 4.54 -8.79
C THR A 139 -12.27 5.08 -10.04
N THR A 140 -10.93 5.11 -10.04
CA THR A 140 -10.13 5.53 -11.19
C THR A 140 -8.98 4.55 -11.34
N VAL A 141 -8.84 4.02 -12.56
CA VAL A 141 -7.81 3.05 -12.91
C VAL A 141 -7.17 3.52 -14.20
N ASP A 142 -5.85 3.61 -14.19
CA ASP A 142 -5.04 3.90 -15.35
C ASP A 142 -4.38 2.61 -15.86
N LEU A 143 -4.10 2.56 -17.16
CA LEU A 143 -3.38 1.47 -17.81
C LEU A 143 -1.98 1.95 -18.20
N VAL A 144 -0.94 1.33 -17.64
CA VAL A 144 0.42 1.47 -18.17
C VAL A 144 0.68 0.30 -19.11
N ALA A 145 0.62 0.58 -20.41
CA ALA A 145 0.87 -0.38 -21.47
C ALA A 145 2.36 -0.75 -21.56
N LYS A 146 2.65 -1.88 -22.23
CA LYS A 146 4.01 -2.37 -22.51
C LYS A 146 4.85 -2.53 -21.23
N PHE A 147 4.21 -2.96 -20.15
CA PHE A 147 4.84 -3.33 -18.89
C PHE A 147 5.91 -4.42 -19.14
N PRO A 148 7.17 -4.24 -18.67
CA PRO A 148 8.28 -5.11 -19.06
C PRO A 148 8.11 -6.53 -18.51
N ALA A 149 8.45 -7.54 -19.32
CA ALA A 149 8.25 -8.96 -19.02
C ALA A 149 9.24 -9.56 -17.98
N SER A 150 10.30 -8.83 -17.62
CA SER A 150 11.38 -9.29 -16.75
C SER A 150 11.88 -8.17 -15.85
N ASP A 151 12.61 -8.56 -14.81
CA ASP A 151 13.39 -7.63 -14.00
C ASP A 151 14.40 -6.85 -14.84
N GLY A 152 14.84 -5.71 -14.34
CA GLY A 152 15.88 -4.90 -14.97
C GLY A 152 15.62 -3.40 -14.91
N TRP A 153 16.53 -2.65 -15.52
CA TRP A 153 16.39 -1.20 -15.72
C TRP A 153 15.47 -0.95 -16.90
N HIS A 154 14.41 -0.16 -16.67
CA HIS A 154 13.45 0.22 -17.70
C HIS A 154 13.13 1.70 -17.58
N PRO A 155 12.80 2.37 -18.69
CA PRO A 155 12.24 3.70 -18.61
C PRO A 155 10.88 3.64 -17.89
N THR A 156 10.43 4.78 -17.38
CA THR A 156 9.20 4.85 -16.60
C THR A 156 8.14 5.71 -17.24
N ASP A 157 6.88 5.31 -17.04
CA ASP A 157 5.72 6.10 -17.38
C ASP A 157 5.75 7.41 -16.58
N ALA A 158 5.56 8.53 -17.29
CA ALA A 158 5.71 9.86 -16.71
C ALA A 158 4.65 10.18 -15.66
N LYS A 159 3.46 9.58 -15.75
CA LYS A 159 2.35 9.84 -14.83
C LYS A 159 2.57 9.14 -13.49
N HIS A 160 2.87 7.84 -13.52
CA HIS A 160 2.89 7.00 -12.34
C HIS A 160 4.31 6.63 -11.85
N GLY A 161 5.34 6.84 -12.66
CA GLY A 161 6.70 6.37 -12.36
C GLY A 161 6.83 4.84 -12.39
N ILE A 162 5.93 4.16 -13.11
CA ILE A 162 5.91 2.70 -13.25
C ILE A 162 6.75 2.30 -14.47
N PRO A 163 7.63 1.28 -14.35
CA PRO A 163 8.39 0.74 -15.48
C PRO A 163 7.54 0.40 -16.70
N THR A 164 7.98 0.80 -17.88
CA THR A 164 7.38 0.47 -19.19
C THR A 164 8.49 0.40 -20.25
N LYS A 165 8.24 -0.24 -21.39
CA LYS A 165 9.22 -0.30 -22.49
C LYS A 165 9.38 1.00 -23.26
N GLU A 166 8.42 1.93 -23.16
CA GLU A 166 8.37 3.15 -23.99
C GLU A 166 8.26 4.43 -23.14
N GLY A 167 8.84 4.40 -21.94
CA GLY A 167 8.79 5.53 -21.02
C GLY A 167 9.69 6.68 -21.47
N SER A 168 9.38 7.87 -20.98
CA SER A 168 10.12 9.11 -21.25
C SER A 168 10.91 9.63 -20.05
N SER A 169 10.65 9.07 -18.87
CA SER A 169 11.28 9.49 -17.62
C SER A 169 12.28 8.45 -17.14
N GLY A 170 13.32 8.94 -16.44
CA GLY A 170 14.56 8.21 -16.16
C GLY A 170 14.38 6.78 -15.65
N GLU A 171 15.41 5.97 -15.83
CA GLU A 171 15.30 4.53 -15.62
C GLU A 171 15.05 4.16 -14.15
N ARG A 172 14.27 3.10 -13.95
CA ARG A 172 14.05 2.46 -12.66
C ARG A 172 14.29 0.98 -12.78
N TYR A 173 14.87 0.42 -11.74
CA TYR A 173 15.00 -1.02 -11.65
C TYR A 173 13.66 -1.61 -11.18
N LEU A 174 13.09 -2.47 -12.02
CA LEU A 174 11.89 -3.25 -11.74
C LEU A 174 12.28 -4.56 -11.06
N TRP A 175 11.73 -4.80 -9.87
CA TRP A 175 11.63 -6.15 -9.29
C TRP A 175 10.19 -6.62 -9.44
N ARG A 176 9.93 -7.55 -10.35
CA ARG A 176 8.58 -8.09 -10.61
C ARG A 176 8.47 -9.55 -10.22
N ILE A 177 7.25 -9.98 -9.96
CA ILE A 177 6.88 -11.39 -9.93
C ILE A 177 6.03 -11.72 -11.16
N ASP A 178 5.53 -12.93 -11.22
CA ASP A 178 4.65 -13.43 -12.28
C ASP A 178 3.41 -12.55 -12.43
N SER A 179 2.51 -12.59 -11.45
CA SER A 179 1.27 -11.80 -11.36
C SER A 179 1.12 -11.26 -9.95
N ARG A 180 0.51 -10.08 -9.81
CA ARG A 180 0.37 -9.44 -8.50
C ARG A 180 -0.81 -8.49 -8.44
N VAL A 181 -1.38 -8.36 -7.25
CA VAL A 181 -2.18 -7.22 -6.79
C VAL A 181 -1.52 -6.70 -5.51
N GLY A 182 -1.24 -5.41 -5.44
CA GLY A 182 -0.65 -4.80 -4.24
C GLY A 182 -0.03 -3.42 -4.44
N PRO A 183 0.32 -2.73 -3.35
CA PRO A 183 0.96 -1.42 -3.38
C PRO A 183 2.37 -1.48 -3.97
N VAL A 184 2.92 -0.38 -4.45
CA VAL A 184 4.33 -0.29 -4.85
C VAL A 184 5.21 0.01 -3.63
N ALA A 185 6.30 -0.72 -3.46
CA ALA A 185 7.31 -0.44 -2.43
C ALA A 185 8.45 0.43 -2.99
N ARG A 186 8.98 1.32 -2.14
CA ARG A 186 10.06 2.27 -2.47
C ARG A 186 11.15 2.32 -1.41
N GLY A 187 12.34 2.74 -1.84
CA GLY A 187 13.47 3.00 -0.94
C GLY A 187 14.22 1.75 -0.47
N TYR A 188 14.03 0.61 -1.13
CA TYR A 188 14.74 -0.63 -0.81
C TYR A 188 16.17 -0.58 -1.37
N ASP A 189 17.13 -1.15 -0.63
CA ASP A 189 18.40 -1.62 -1.18
C ASP A 189 18.98 -2.69 -0.25
N TYR A 190 19.39 -3.82 -0.84
CA TYR A 190 20.05 -4.93 -0.17
C TYR A 190 21.56 -4.67 0.01
N LEU A 191 22.15 -3.75 -0.75
CA LEU A 191 23.60 -3.56 -0.86
C LEU A 191 24.15 -2.31 -0.14
N GLY A 192 23.30 -1.54 0.54
CA GLY A 192 23.74 -0.41 1.37
C GLY A 192 24.36 0.76 0.59
N LEU A 193 24.31 0.77 -0.74
CA LEU A 193 24.85 1.85 -1.55
C LEU A 193 23.75 2.89 -1.79
N ILE A 194 24.05 4.13 -1.42
CA ILE A 194 23.13 5.29 -1.48
C ILE A 194 22.51 5.46 -2.88
N TYR A 195 23.19 5.01 -3.94
CA TYR A 195 22.71 5.04 -5.32
C TYR A 195 21.63 3.99 -5.64
N GLY A 196 21.62 2.83 -4.98
CA GLY A 196 20.60 1.79 -5.22
C GLY A 196 19.22 2.18 -4.68
N ARG A 197 19.19 2.81 -3.51
CA ARG A 197 17.95 3.08 -2.74
C ARG A 197 16.90 3.91 -3.46
N ARG A 198 17.33 4.81 -4.36
CA ARG A 198 16.45 5.85 -4.91
C ARG A 198 15.74 5.45 -6.20
N HIS A 199 16.23 4.41 -6.88
CA HIS A 199 15.80 4.05 -8.23
C HIS A 199 15.05 2.71 -8.33
N LEU A 200 14.68 2.09 -7.20
CA LEU A 200 13.95 0.83 -7.22
C LEU A 200 12.44 1.05 -7.20
N VAL A 201 11.75 0.31 -8.08
CA VAL A 201 10.30 0.08 -8.03
C VAL A 201 10.11 -1.40 -7.71
N SER A 202 9.79 -1.71 -6.46
CA SER A 202 9.61 -3.09 -6.03
C SER A 202 8.15 -3.50 -6.10
N LEU A 203 7.86 -4.44 -7.00
CA LEU A 203 6.62 -5.20 -7.10
C LEU A 203 6.84 -6.66 -6.68
N LEU A 204 7.99 -6.99 -6.10
CA LEU A 204 8.28 -8.27 -5.45
C LEU A 204 7.79 -8.27 -4.00
N ASP A 205 7.79 -7.09 -3.36
CA ASP A 205 7.39 -6.99 -1.96
C ASP A 205 5.92 -7.32 -1.76
N ARG A 206 5.67 -8.06 -0.68
CA ARG A 206 4.36 -8.60 -0.33
C ARG A 206 3.57 -7.56 0.46
N PRO A 207 2.26 -7.36 0.23
CA PRO A 207 1.47 -6.39 1.01
C PRO A 207 1.52 -6.61 2.53
N SER A 208 1.76 -7.85 2.97
CA SER A 208 1.96 -8.22 4.38
C SER A 208 3.33 -7.81 4.97
N TYR A 209 4.26 -7.31 4.16
CA TYR A 209 5.52 -6.77 4.67
C TYR A 209 5.29 -5.45 5.41
N GLY A 210 6.03 -5.30 6.50
CA GLY A 210 6.06 -4.05 7.24
C GLY A 210 6.95 -3.05 6.52
N PHE A 211 6.38 -1.95 6.03
CA PHE A 211 7.14 -0.75 5.60
C PHE A 211 6.65 0.53 6.28
N GLY A 212 7.42 1.62 6.12
CA GLY A 212 6.94 2.96 6.49
C GLY A 212 5.87 3.47 5.52
N VAL A 213 5.23 4.58 5.86
CA VAL A 213 4.19 5.22 5.05
C VAL A 213 4.38 6.73 5.09
N ALA A 214 4.45 7.35 3.92
CA ALA A 214 4.48 8.81 3.77
C ALA A 214 3.15 9.29 3.23
N VAL A 215 2.74 10.47 3.67
CA VAL A 215 1.50 11.13 3.27
C VAL A 215 1.77 12.53 2.74
N GLU A 216 0.90 13.00 1.86
CA GLU A 216 0.83 14.39 1.46
C GLU A 216 0.30 15.25 2.60
N LYS A 217 0.83 16.46 2.70
CA LYS A 217 0.54 17.39 3.79
C LYS A 217 0.33 18.79 3.22
N ALA A 218 -0.73 19.47 3.67
CA ALA A 218 -0.99 20.86 3.31
C ALA A 218 0.15 21.80 3.77
N PRO A 219 0.44 22.87 3.01
CA PRO A 219 1.41 23.90 3.42
C PRO A 219 1.06 24.47 4.79
N GLY A 220 2.03 24.54 5.70
CA GLY A 220 1.83 25.12 7.04
C GLY A 220 1.05 24.24 8.02
N GLY A 221 0.60 23.04 7.63
CA GLY A 221 0.12 22.05 8.59
C GLY A 221 1.25 21.66 9.55
N GLY A 222 0.95 21.31 10.80
CA GLY A 222 1.91 20.56 11.60
C GLY A 222 2.21 19.22 10.91
N ALA A 223 3.41 18.65 11.10
CA ALA A 223 3.60 17.23 10.76
C ALA A 223 2.48 16.45 11.46
N PRO A 224 1.81 15.49 10.79
CA PRO A 224 0.85 14.64 11.47
C PRO A 224 1.58 14.06 12.68
N LYS A 225 1.08 14.35 13.90
CA LYS A 225 1.62 13.67 15.07
C LYS A 225 1.36 12.19 14.85
N VAL A 226 2.43 11.47 14.54
CA VAL A 226 2.45 10.02 14.64
C VAL A 226 2.45 9.75 16.13
N GLU A 227 1.27 9.82 16.74
CA GLU A 227 1.08 9.05 17.96
C GLU A 227 1.39 7.63 17.55
N ALA A 228 2.50 7.11 18.07
CA ALA A 228 2.82 5.71 17.91
C ALA A 228 1.56 4.96 18.33
N VAL A 229 0.91 4.27 17.39
CA VAL A 229 -0.18 3.37 17.70
C VAL A 229 0.44 2.12 18.33
N SER A 230 1.29 2.28 19.35
CA SER A 230 1.31 1.30 20.41
C SER A 230 0.02 1.57 21.20
N LYS A 231 -1.12 1.07 20.70
CA LYS A 231 -2.17 0.70 21.65
C LYS A 231 -1.51 -0.38 22.51
N GLN A 232 -0.97 0.03 23.65
CA GLN A 232 -0.49 -0.89 24.65
C GLN A 232 -1.68 -1.78 24.99
N LEU A 233 -1.47 -3.10 24.96
CA LEU A 233 -2.47 -4.05 25.42
C LEU A 233 -2.85 -3.64 26.84
N THR A 234 -4.08 -3.19 27.01
CA THR A 234 -4.58 -2.80 28.32
C THR A 234 -5.33 -4.00 28.87
N VAL A 235 -4.87 -4.48 30.02
CA VAL A 235 -5.50 -5.59 30.73
C VAL A 235 -5.96 -5.05 32.07
N ARG A 236 -7.26 -5.17 32.35
CA ARG A 236 -7.83 -4.84 33.66
C ARG A 236 -8.76 -5.96 34.13
N GLU A 237 -8.90 -6.09 35.44
CA GLU A 237 -9.87 -7.01 36.03
C GLU A 237 -11.11 -6.23 36.46
N GLU A 238 -12.29 -6.72 36.06
CA GLU A 238 -13.58 -6.14 36.42
C GLU A 238 -14.54 -7.27 36.81
N SER A 239 -15.01 -7.25 38.06
CA SER A 239 -15.94 -8.24 38.61
C SER A 239 -15.50 -9.71 38.40
N GLY A 240 -14.21 -10.00 38.60
CA GLY A 240 -13.64 -11.34 38.42
C GLY A 240 -13.46 -11.76 36.96
N ARG A 241 -13.53 -10.82 36.01
CA ARG A 241 -13.27 -11.05 34.58
C ARG A 241 -12.09 -10.20 34.11
N LEU A 242 -11.21 -10.78 33.30
CA LEU A 242 -10.18 -10.02 32.60
C LEU A 242 -10.79 -9.35 31.37
N ILE A 243 -10.72 -8.03 31.33
CA ILE A 243 -11.05 -7.19 30.19
C ILE A 243 -9.75 -6.86 29.48
N VAL A 244 -9.64 -7.28 28.22
CA VAL A 244 -8.46 -7.08 27.38
C VAL A 244 -8.85 -6.15 26.23
N GLU A 245 -8.20 -4.99 26.17
CA GLU A 245 -8.38 -4.00 25.11
C GLU A 245 -7.08 -3.85 24.32
N GLY A 246 -7.16 -4.01 23.01
CA GLY A 246 -6.01 -3.97 22.11
C GLY A 246 -6.44 -4.07 20.65
N THR A 247 -5.49 -4.26 19.74
CA THR A 247 -5.80 -4.62 18.34
C THR A 247 -6.37 -6.05 18.28
N PRO A 248 -7.08 -6.43 17.21
CA PRO A 248 -7.59 -7.80 17.04
C PRO A 248 -6.49 -8.87 17.20
N GLU A 249 -5.28 -8.60 16.72
CA GLU A 249 -4.14 -9.51 16.82
C GLU A 249 -3.65 -9.62 18.27
N GLN A 250 -3.61 -8.51 19.00
CA GLN A 250 -3.22 -8.49 20.42
C GLN A 250 -4.25 -9.24 21.28
N ILE A 251 -5.55 -9.04 21.02
CA ILE A 251 -6.64 -9.74 21.71
C ILE A 251 -6.56 -11.24 21.39
N ALA A 252 -6.35 -11.63 20.13
CA ALA A 252 -6.17 -13.03 19.74
C ALA A 252 -4.93 -13.67 20.37
N ALA A 253 -3.82 -12.93 20.50
CA ALA A 253 -2.62 -13.39 21.20
C ALA A 253 -2.88 -13.56 22.71
N ALA A 254 -3.56 -12.62 23.35
CA ALA A 254 -3.94 -12.69 24.75
C ALA A 254 -4.86 -13.89 25.04
N ALA A 255 -5.84 -14.15 24.16
CA ALA A 255 -6.72 -15.31 24.27
C ALA A 255 -5.93 -16.64 24.23
N ARG A 256 -5.00 -16.80 23.29
CA ARG A 256 -4.15 -18.00 23.19
C ARG A 256 -3.28 -18.22 24.44
N LEU A 257 -2.74 -17.15 25.00
CA LEU A 257 -1.96 -17.21 26.25
C LEU A 257 -2.82 -17.65 27.43
N LEU A 258 -4.05 -17.12 27.55
CA LEU A 258 -4.98 -17.50 28.61
C LEU A 258 -5.39 -18.98 28.51
N ASP A 259 -5.59 -19.51 27.30
CA ASP A 259 -5.89 -20.93 27.10
C ASP A 259 -4.72 -21.84 27.49
N GLN A 260 -3.47 -21.44 27.19
CA GLN A 260 -2.28 -22.17 27.61
C GLN A 260 -2.09 -22.19 29.14
N LEU A 261 -2.44 -21.11 29.83
CA LEU A 261 -2.32 -21.01 31.29
C LEU A 261 -3.36 -21.87 32.01
N LYS A 262 -4.54 -22.10 31.44
CA LYS A 262 -5.58 -22.97 32.02
C LYS A 262 -5.28 -24.47 31.93
N GLN A 263 -4.32 -24.87 31.09
CA GLN A 263 -3.92 -26.27 30.91
C GLN A 263 -2.81 -26.72 31.88
N LYS A 264 -2.32 -25.82 32.74
CA LYS A 264 -1.34 -26.10 33.81
C LYS A 264 -2.03 -26.14 35.16
#